data_AF-A0A329J849-F1
#
_entry.id   AF-A0A329J849-F1
#
_cell.length_a   1.000
_cell.length_b   1.000
_cell.length_c   1.000
_cell.angle_alpha   90.00
_cell.angle_beta   90.00
_cell.angle_gamma   90.00
#
_symmetry.space_group_name_H-M   'P 1'
#
loop_
_entity.id
_entity.type
_entity.pdbx_description
1 polymer ?
#
loop_
_entity_poly.entity_id
_entity_poly.type
_entity_poly.pdbx_seq_one_letter_code
_entity_poly.pdbx_strand_id
1 'polypeptide(L)'
;MRKLGRWLCSGLAMTLAVQVQAGIVLNATRVIYDGAQKEVSLQVHNTGASEVLAQSWIDTGGEDTASSAPPFAVTPALARLPGDARQLIRIMYSGQGLPTDRESVLWLSVQEIPQAGRENELQIAIRQRIKLFYRPQGLTGDPLDAAQALEWRIRDGQLEVVNPTRYHVSMIKLEGRRSTKVVLEEDSRMLAPGERRQMPLQKPGGGPLELAFISINDFGAQERYHATVASDRPAQAIKTDPST
;
A
#
# COMPACT_ATOMS: atom_id res chain seq x y z
N MET A 1 44.36 -57.77 20.80
CA MET A 1 43.72 -56.49 21.14
C MET A 1 42.67 -56.19 20.07
N ARG A 2 41.38 -56.33 20.40
CA ARG A 2 40.26 -56.30 19.45
C ARG A 2 39.84 -54.85 19.15
N LYS A 3 39.81 -54.47 17.87
CA LYS A 3 39.28 -53.18 17.39
C LYS A 3 37.74 -53.21 17.48
N LEU A 4 37.15 -52.34 18.31
CA LEU A 4 35.70 -52.13 18.36
C LEU A 4 35.28 -51.27 17.15
N GLY A 5 34.43 -51.83 16.29
CA GLY A 5 33.72 -51.09 15.26
C GLY A 5 32.58 -50.27 15.88
N ARG A 6 32.43 -49.01 15.46
CA ARG A 6 31.26 -48.18 15.76
C ARG A 6 30.43 -48.07 14.50
N TRP A 7 29.31 -48.79 14.48
CA TRP A 7 28.23 -48.61 13.51
C TRP A 7 27.20 -47.61 14.07
N LEU A 8 26.73 -46.75 13.14
CA LEU A 8 25.41 -46.12 13.01
C LEU A 8 24.65 -45.59 14.24
N CYS A 9 24.29 -44.31 14.16
CA CYS A 9 22.88 -43.87 14.21
C CYS A 9 22.80 -42.49 13.53
N SER A 10 22.53 -42.48 12.23
CA SER A 10 22.21 -41.26 11.49
C SER A 10 20.75 -40.92 11.80
N GLY A 11 20.51 -39.96 12.69
CA GLY A 11 19.18 -39.47 13.02
C GLY A 11 18.65 -38.60 11.90
N LEU A 12 17.81 -39.14 11.02
CA LEU A 12 17.04 -38.38 10.04
C LEU A 12 15.93 -37.62 10.78
N ALA A 13 16.20 -36.38 11.16
CA ALA A 13 15.18 -35.46 11.65
C ALA A 13 14.21 -35.14 10.51
N MET A 14 13.08 -35.85 10.45
CA MET A 14 11.94 -35.45 9.62
C MET A 14 11.37 -34.15 10.16
N THR A 15 11.74 -33.03 9.54
CA THR A 15 11.07 -31.75 9.71
C THR A 15 9.65 -31.88 9.15
N LEU A 16 8.65 -31.92 10.04
CA LEU A 16 7.24 -31.78 9.67
C LEU A 16 7.04 -30.36 9.12
N ALA A 17 7.13 -30.21 7.80
CA ALA A 17 6.70 -29.00 7.12
C ALA A 17 5.17 -28.94 7.18
N VAL A 18 4.63 -28.15 8.11
CA VAL A 18 3.22 -27.77 8.08
C VAL A 18 3.03 -26.94 6.81
N GLN A 19 2.43 -27.51 5.78
CA GLN A 19 2.03 -26.75 4.61
C GLN A 19 0.87 -25.85 5.01
N VAL A 20 1.18 -24.58 5.26
CA VAL A 20 0.16 -23.54 5.34
C VAL A 20 -0.50 -23.44 3.97
N GLN A 21 -1.79 -23.78 3.89
CA GLN A 21 -2.58 -23.52 2.69
C GLN A 21 -2.78 -22.01 2.58
N ALA A 22 -2.05 -21.41 1.65
CA ALA A 22 -2.09 -19.98 1.38
C ALA A 22 -3.39 -19.58 0.65
N GLY A 23 -3.85 -18.35 0.88
CA GLY A 23 -5.10 -17.81 0.33
C GLY A 23 -4.93 -17.15 -1.04
N ILE A 24 -5.87 -16.29 -1.39
CA ILE A 24 -5.80 -15.45 -2.59
C ILE A 24 -4.68 -14.41 -2.49
N VAL A 25 -3.91 -14.23 -3.56
CA VAL A 25 -2.85 -13.22 -3.71
C VAL A 25 -3.09 -12.36 -4.95
N LEU A 26 -2.87 -11.05 -4.82
CA LEU A 26 -2.85 -10.11 -5.94
C LEU A 26 -1.41 -9.88 -6.41
N ASN A 27 -1.21 -9.71 -7.73
CA ASN A 27 0.11 -9.44 -8.30
C ASN A 27 0.58 -7.98 -8.14
N ALA A 28 -0.16 -7.14 -7.41
CA ALA A 28 0.20 -5.76 -7.12
C ALA A 28 -0.33 -5.32 -5.75
N THR A 29 0.33 -4.32 -5.14
CA THR A 29 -0.08 -3.71 -3.86
C THR A 29 -0.89 -2.42 -4.04
N ARG A 30 -1.05 -1.97 -5.29
CA ARG A 30 -1.84 -0.83 -5.75
C ARG A 30 -2.12 -0.96 -7.23
N VAL A 31 -3.13 -0.26 -7.71
CA VAL A 31 -3.49 -0.20 -9.13
C VAL A 31 -3.48 1.25 -9.58
N ILE A 32 -2.82 1.52 -10.71
CA ILE A 32 -2.91 2.81 -11.40
C ILE A 32 -3.83 2.63 -12.60
N TYR A 33 -4.98 3.30 -12.59
CA TYR A 33 -5.85 3.42 -13.75
C TYR A 33 -5.46 4.69 -14.51
N ASP A 34 -4.77 4.51 -15.63
CA ASP A 34 -4.48 5.58 -16.58
C ASP A 34 -5.78 5.98 -17.29
N GLY A 35 -6.19 7.24 -17.14
CA GLY A 35 -7.41 7.79 -17.71
C GLY A 35 -7.44 7.83 -19.24
N ALA A 36 -6.30 7.61 -19.91
CA ALA A 36 -6.26 7.41 -21.36
C ALA A 36 -6.67 5.98 -21.78
N GLN A 37 -6.70 5.03 -20.84
CA GLN A 37 -7.05 3.63 -21.09
C GLN A 37 -8.52 3.36 -20.81
N LYS A 38 -9.09 2.37 -21.51
CA LYS A 38 -10.47 1.92 -21.30
C LYS A 38 -10.62 0.98 -20.10
N GLU A 39 -9.56 0.24 -19.80
CA GLU A 39 -9.53 -0.71 -18.68
C GLU A 39 -8.11 -0.87 -18.15
N VAL A 40 -8.00 -1.33 -16.90
CA VAL A 40 -6.75 -1.87 -16.33
C VAL A 40 -7.02 -3.28 -15.82
N SER A 41 -6.03 -4.16 -15.94
CA SER A 41 -6.16 -5.57 -15.55
C SER A 41 -5.26 -5.90 -14.36
N LEU A 42 -5.76 -6.75 -13.47
CA LEU A 42 -5.02 -7.27 -12.32
C LEU A 42 -5.17 -8.80 -12.28
N GLN A 43 -4.14 -9.52 -11.85
CA GLN A 43 -4.19 -10.96 -11.70
C GLN A 43 -4.41 -11.34 -10.23
N VAL A 44 -5.38 -12.22 -10.04
CA VAL A 44 -5.70 -12.88 -8.77
C VAL A 44 -5.20 -14.32 -8.87
N HIS A 45 -4.37 -14.76 -7.93
CA HIS A 45 -3.84 -16.13 -7.87
C HIS A 45 -4.35 -16.79 -6.59
N ASN A 46 -5.04 -17.93 -6.73
CA ASN A 46 -5.29 -18.81 -5.61
C ASN A 46 -4.02 -19.64 -5.36
N THR A 47 -3.24 -19.28 -4.34
CA THR A 47 -2.00 -20.01 -4.00
C THR A 47 -2.27 -21.26 -3.15
N GLY A 48 -3.52 -21.49 -2.78
CA GLY A 48 -3.97 -22.65 -2.03
C GLY A 48 -4.21 -23.87 -2.91
N ALA A 49 -4.28 -25.04 -2.28
CA ALA A 49 -4.59 -26.29 -2.94
C ALA A 49 -6.10 -26.48 -3.21
N SER A 50 -6.96 -25.80 -2.43
CA SER A 50 -8.42 -25.94 -2.50
C SER A 50 -9.05 -24.88 -3.39
N GLU A 51 -10.20 -25.22 -3.99
CA GLU A 51 -11.00 -24.26 -4.74
C GLU A 51 -11.56 -23.17 -3.82
N VAL A 52 -11.54 -21.91 -4.28
CA VAL A 52 -12.17 -20.77 -3.60
C VAL A 52 -13.03 -19.98 -4.59
N LEU A 53 -13.98 -19.20 -4.07
CA LEU A 53 -14.57 -18.09 -4.82
C LEU A 53 -13.82 -16.80 -4.50
N ALA A 54 -13.57 -15.97 -5.50
CA ALA A 54 -12.98 -14.65 -5.36
C ALA A 54 -14.04 -13.59 -5.71
N GLN A 55 -14.47 -12.80 -4.72
CA GLN A 55 -15.36 -11.66 -4.91
C GLN A 55 -14.54 -10.38 -5.01
N SER A 56 -14.77 -9.56 -6.04
CA SER A 56 -14.02 -8.33 -6.30
C SER A 56 -14.96 -7.13 -6.46
N TRP A 57 -14.67 -6.02 -5.79
CA TRP A 57 -15.43 -4.78 -5.90
C TRP A 57 -14.55 -3.55 -5.64
N ILE A 58 -15.05 -2.37 -6.01
CA ILE A 58 -14.41 -1.09 -5.73
C ILE A 58 -15.27 -0.32 -4.74
N ASP A 59 -14.65 0.36 -3.78
CA ASP A 59 -15.28 1.24 -2.81
C ASP A 59 -14.52 2.58 -2.68
N THR A 60 -15.15 3.59 -2.08
CA THR A 60 -14.62 4.95 -1.95
C THR A 60 -13.82 5.17 -0.67
N GLY A 61 -13.59 4.15 0.16
CA GLY A 61 -12.75 4.28 1.35
C GLY A 61 -13.48 4.43 2.69
N GLY A 62 -14.73 4.92 2.69
CA GLY A 62 -15.52 5.12 3.91
C GLY A 62 -16.16 3.83 4.46
N GLU A 63 -16.42 3.79 5.77
CA GLU A 63 -17.24 2.74 6.41
C GLU A 63 -18.71 2.81 5.96
N ASP A 64 -19.16 3.99 5.52
CA ASP A 64 -20.48 4.19 4.93
C ASP A 64 -20.51 3.87 3.44
N THR A 65 -20.95 2.65 3.13
CA THR A 65 -21.31 2.20 1.77
C THR A 65 -22.55 2.89 1.19
N ALA A 66 -23.17 3.82 1.93
CA ALA A 66 -24.33 4.61 1.53
C ALA A 66 -24.00 5.77 0.57
N SER A 67 -22.71 6.08 0.37
CA SER A 67 -22.28 7.00 -0.68
C SER A 67 -22.39 6.32 -2.04
N SER A 68 -22.90 7.04 -3.05
CA SER A 68 -23.12 6.57 -4.42
C SER A 68 -22.05 5.59 -4.89
N ALA A 69 -22.48 4.48 -5.52
CA ALA A 69 -21.59 3.48 -6.07
C ALA A 69 -20.44 4.14 -6.87
N PRO A 70 -19.18 3.73 -6.65
CA PRO A 70 -18.06 4.35 -7.35
C PRO A 70 -18.23 4.19 -8.86
N PRO A 71 -17.72 5.12 -9.68
CA PRO A 71 -17.91 5.14 -11.13
C PRO A 71 -17.08 4.06 -11.85
N PHE A 72 -16.82 2.93 -11.21
CA PHE A 72 -16.03 1.81 -11.71
C PHE A 72 -16.79 0.50 -11.65
N ALA A 73 -16.51 -0.38 -12.61
CA ALA A 73 -16.94 -1.78 -12.60
C ALA A 73 -15.71 -2.70 -12.56
N VAL A 74 -15.85 -3.83 -11.86
CA VAL A 74 -14.85 -4.91 -11.84
C VAL A 74 -15.46 -6.16 -12.49
N THR A 75 -14.72 -6.82 -13.38
CA THR A 75 -15.20 -8.01 -14.09
C THR A 75 -14.13 -9.10 -14.18
N PRO A 76 -14.44 -10.35 -13.80
CA PRO A 76 -15.67 -10.77 -13.12
C PRO A 76 -15.73 -10.25 -11.68
N ALA A 77 -16.93 -9.90 -11.20
CA ALA A 77 -17.14 -9.50 -9.80
C ALA A 77 -17.13 -10.71 -8.84
N LEU A 78 -17.38 -11.92 -9.36
CA LEU A 78 -17.27 -13.19 -8.64
C LEU A 78 -16.68 -14.23 -9.59
N ALA A 79 -15.58 -14.87 -9.19
CA ALA A 79 -14.92 -15.90 -9.96
C ALA A 79 -14.68 -17.16 -9.12
N ARG A 80 -14.78 -18.32 -9.75
CA ARG A 80 -14.38 -19.61 -9.15
C ARG A 80 -12.94 -19.89 -9.53
N LEU A 81 -12.07 -20.08 -8.54
CA LEU A 81 -10.65 -20.36 -8.74
C LEU A 81 -10.32 -21.72 -8.13
N PRO A 82 -10.04 -22.75 -8.96
CA PRO A 82 -9.39 -23.97 -8.50
C PRO A 82 -8.07 -23.69 -7.77
N GLY A 83 -7.53 -24.70 -7.07
CA GLY A 83 -6.20 -24.60 -6.48
C GLY A 83 -5.13 -24.27 -7.53
N ASP A 84 -4.20 -23.40 -7.18
CA ASP A 84 -3.13 -22.86 -8.05
C ASP A 84 -3.63 -22.09 -9.30
N ALA A 85 -4.94 -21.85 -9.44
CA ALA A 85 -5.49 -21.16 -10.59
C ALA A 85 -5.29 -19.64 -10.52
N ARG A 86 -5.18 -19.02 -11.71
CA ARG A 86 -5.07 -17.57 -11.87
C ARG A 86 -6.29 -17.03 -12.61
N GLN A 87 -6.85 -15.95 -12.11
CA GLN A 87 -7.95 -15.22 -12.73
C GLN A 87 -7.50 -13.79 -13.03
N LEU A 88 -7.76 -13.32 -14.25
CA LEU A 88 -7.58 -11.91 -14.60
C LEU A 88 -8.89 -11.17 -14.30
N ILE A 89 -8.82 -10.11 -13.50
CA ILE A 89 -9.92 -9.16 -13.29
C ILE A 89 -9.64 -7.87 -14.07
N ARG A 90 -10.69 -7.30 -14.65
CA ARG A 90 -10.67 -6.06 -15.43
C ARG A 90 -11.42 -4.98 -14.66
N ILE A 91 -10.84 -3.80 -14.60
CA ILE A 91 -11.44 -2.62 -13.98
C ILE A 91 -11.73 -1.62 -15.09
N MET A 92 -12.96 -1.13 -15.15
CA MET A 92 -13.43 -0.19 -16.17
C MET A 92 -14.01 1.04 -15.49
N TYR A 93 -13.70 2.23 -16.00
CA TYR A 93 -14.26 3.50 -15.54
C TYR A 93 -15.44 3.91 -16.42
N SER A 94 -16.51 4.42 -15.81
CA SER A 94 -17.71 4.90 -16.53
C SER A 94 -17.47 6.18 -17.34
N GLY A 95 -16.33 6.85 -17.15
CA GLY A 95 -15.96 8.07 -17.87
C GLY A 95 -16.39 9.38 -17.19
N GLN A 96 -17.13 9.32 -16.07
CA GLN A 96 -17.67 10.48 -15.38
C GLN A 96 -17.66 10.33 -13.86
N GLY A 97 -17.78 11.45 -13.14
CA GLY A 97 -17.93 11.47 -11.68
C GLY A 97 -16.62 11.62 -10.89
N LEU A 98 -15.46 11.69 -11.55
CA LEU A 98 -14.17 11.97 -10.91
C LEU A 98 -13.57 13.30 -11.42
N PRO A 99 -12.79 14.00 -10.58
CA PRO A 99 -11.97 15.14 -11.00
C PRO A 99 -11.07 14.81 -12.19
N THR A 100 -10.93 15.77 -13.09
CA THR A 100 -10.03 15.66 -14.26
C THR A 100 -8.72 16.44 -14.08
N ASP A 101 -8.61 17.23 -13.02
CA ASP A 101 -7.47 18.12 -12.75
C ASP A 101 -6.50 17.59 -11.68
N ARG A 102 -6.79 16.42 -11.11
CA ARG A 102 -5.98 15.74 -10.09
C ARG A 102 -6.28 14.26 -10.03
N GLU A 103 -5.36 13.50 -9.46
CA GLU A 103 -5.55 12.09 -9.18
C GLU A 103 -6.69 11.88 -8.17
N SER A 104 -7.43 10.78 -8.32
CA SER A 104 -8.43 10.31 -7.35
C SER A 104 -8.02 8.97 -6.78
N VAL A 105 -8.38 8.69 -5.53
CA VAL A 105 -8.10 7.41 -4.87
C VAL A 105 -9.39 6.70 -4.48
N LEU A 106 -9.43 5.41 -4.81
CA LEU A 106 -10.47 4.46 -4.43
C LEU A 106 -9.79 3.21 -3.86
N TRP A 107 -10.57 2.21 -3.48
CA TRP A 107 -10.06 0.94 -2.98
C TRP A 107 -10.62 -0.22 -3.79
N LEU A 108 -9.72 -1.08 -4.27
CA LEU A 108 -10.08 -2.38 -4.81
C LEU A 108 -10.02 -3.40 -3.67
N SER A 109 -11.13 -4.08 -3.43
CA SER A 109 -11.23 -5.18 -2.48
C SER A 109 -11.39 -6.49 -3.24
N VAL A 110 -10.58 -7.50 -2.88
CA VAL A 110 -10.69 -8.88 -3.35
C VAL A 110 -10.79 -9.79 -2.13
N GLN A 111 -11.97 -10.38 -1.94
CA GLN A 111 -12.30 -11.27 -0.83
C GLN A 111 -12.30 -12.71 -1.32
N GLU A 112 -11.56 -13.58 -0.63
CA GLU A 112 -11.74 -15.01 -0.80
C GLU A 112 -12.95 -15.50 0.00
N ILE A 113 -13.68 -16.45 -0.57
CA ILE A 113 -14.76 -17.19 0.06
C ILE A 113 -14.35 -18.67 -0.02
N PRO A 114 -13.85 -19.25 1.08
CA PRO A 114 -13.43 -20.64 1.09
C PRO A 114 -14.64 -21.59 0.98
N GLN A 115 -14.39 -22.86 0.67
CA GLN A 115 -15.41 -23.91 0.78
C GLN A 115 -15.88 -24.03 2.23
N ALA A 116 -17.12 -24.50 2.43
CA ALA A 116 -17.61 -24.81 3.76
C ALA A 116 -16.71 -25.82 4.48
N GLY A 117 -16.35 -25.49 5.72
CA GLY A 117 -15.47 -26.31 6.56
C GLY A 117 -16.18 -27.52 7.14
N ARG A 118 -15.41 -28.35 7.84
CA ARG A 118 -15.96 -29.46 8.63
C ARG A 118 -16.41 -28.98 10.01
N GLU A 119 -17.14 -29.84 10.72
CA GLU A 119 -17.47 -29.58 12.13
C GLU A 119 -16.21 -29.35 12.96
N ASN A 120 -16.27 -28.33 13.83
CA ASN A 120 -15.19 -27.93 14.74
C ASN A 120 -13.89 -27.47 14.04
N GLU A 121 -14.00 -26.85 12.87
CA GLU A 121 -12.89 -26.26 12.14
C GLU A 121 -12.92 -24.72 12.17
N LEU A 122 -11.78 -24.09 12.41
CA LEU A 122 -11.62 -22.65 12.22
C LEU A 122 -11.29 -22.36 10.76
N GLN A 123 -12.17 -21.63 10.09
CA GLN A 123 -11.93 -21.16 8.73
C GLN A 123 -11.56 -19.67 8.73
N ILE A 124 -10.50 -19.34 7.99
CA ILE A 124 -10.04 -17.97 7.80
C ILE A 124 -10.33 -17.59 6.34
N ALA A 125 -10.91 -16.42 6.14
CA ALA A 125 -11.18 -15.85 4.82
C ALA A 125 -10.49 -14.48 4.69
N ILE A 126 -9.47 -14.41 3.86
CA ILE A 126 -8.66 -13.22 3.62
C ILE A 126 -9.35 -12.23 2.66
N ARG A 127 -9.38 -10.96 3.08
CA ARG A 127 -9.71 -9.81 2.22
C ARG A 127 -8.45 -9.02 1.93
N GLN A 128 -8.06 -8.94 0.66
CA GLN A 128 -7.04 -8.00 0.23
C GLN A 128 -7.70 -6.70 -0.20
N ARG A 129 -7.25 -5.57 0.37
CA ARG A 129 -7.75 -4.23 0.03
C ARG A 129 -6.57 -3.35 -0.36
N ILE A 130 -6.52 -2.96 -1.63
CA ILE A 130 -5.43 -2.15 -2.19
C ILE A 130 -5.95 -0.86 -2.80
N LYS A 131 -5.11 0.17 -2.84
CA LYS A 131 -5.47 1.47 -3.41
C LYS A 131 -5.59 1.37 -4.94
N LEU A 132 -6.64 1.96 -5.49
CA LEU A 132 -6.85 2.19 -6.90
C LEU A 132 -6.74 3.70 -7.15
N PHE A 133 -5.68 4.13 -7.82
CA PHE A 133 -5.47 5.52 -8.20
C PHE A 133 -5.99 5.74 -9.63
N TYR A 134 -6.98 6.61 -9.78
CA TYR A 134 -7.41 7.11 -11.08
C TYR A 134 -6.61 8.35 -11.44
N ARG A 135 -5.91 8.29 -12.57
CA ARG A 135 -5.04 9.35 -13.04
C ARG A 135 -5.58 9.90 -14.37
N PRO A 136 -6.31 11.04 -14.36
CA PRO A 136 -6.79 11.68 -15.57
C PRO A 136 -5.70 11.88 -16.63
N GLN A 137 -6.09 11.85 -17.90
CA GLN A 137 -5.19 12.17 -19.00
C GLN A 137 -4.75 13.65 -18.90
N GLY A 138 -3.47 13.91 -19.15
CA GLY A 138 -2.93 15.28 -19.22
C GLY A 138 -2.63 15.93 -17.88
N LEU A 139 -2.59 15.17 -16.78
CA LEU A 139 -2.07 15.70 -15.52
C LEU A 139 -0.62 16.15 -15.66
N THR A 140 -0.34 17.34 -15.13
CA THR A 140 0.99 17.95 -15.14
C THR A 140 1.86 17.43 -14.00
N GLY A 141 3.16 17.31 -14.25
CA GLY A 141 4.15 16.81 -13.28
C GLY A 141 4.41 15.31 -13.45
N ASP A 142 5.33 14.78 -12.64
CA ASP A 142 5.62 13.34 -12.59
C ASP A 142 5.19 12.78 -11.22
N PRO A 143 4.40 11.69 -11.16
CA PRO A 143 4.08 11.01 -9.89
C PRO A 143 5.31 10.55 -9.10
N LEU A 144 6.43 10.22 -9.76
CA LEU A 144 7.68 9.80 -9.10
C LEU A 144 8.35 10.95 -8.35
N ASP A 145 8.15 12.18 -8.80
CA ASP A 145 8.70 13.38 -8.15
C ASP A 145 7.81 13.88 -7.00
N ALA A 146 6.58 13.37 -6.89
CA ALA A 146 5.56 13.96 -6.02
C ALA A 146 5.94 13.93 -4.54
N ALA A 147 6.64 12.88 -4.10
CA ALA A 147 7.12 12.73 -2.73
C ALA A 147 8.25 13.74 -2.40
N GLN A 148 9.15 14.00 -3.35
CA GLN A 148 10.20 15.01 -3.21
C GLN A 148 9.63 16.44 -3.21
N ALA A 149 8.57 16.67 -4.00
CA ALA A 149 7.91 17.97 -4.12
C ALA A 149 7.10 18.37 -2.88
N LEU A 150 6.93 17.48 -1.90
CA LEU A 150 6.27 17.83 -0.63
C LEU A 150 6.98 18.99 0.07
N GLU A 151 6.19 19.96 0.51
CA GLU A 151 6.68 21.15 1.20
C GLU A 151 6.49 21.00 2.70
N TRP A 152 7.60 20.93 3.43
CA TRP A 152 7.64 20.76 4.88
C TRP A 152 8.05 22.06 5.57
N ARG A 153 7.35 22.46 6.62
CA ARG A 153 7.72 23.62 7.44
C ARG A 153 7.29 23.47 8.88
N ILE A 154 7.92 24.20 9.79
CA ILE A 154 7.44 24.30 11.18
C ILE A 154 6.56 25.54 11.30
N ARG A 155 5.30 25.35 11.72
CA ARG A 155 4.34 26.43 11.93
C ARG A 155 3.61 26.21 13.25
N ASP A 156 3.55 27.25 14.09
CA ASP A 156 2.88 27.21 15.40
C ASP A 156 3.33 26.03 16.30
N GLY A 157 4.62 25.68 16.22
CA GLY A 157 5.21 24.56 16.97
C GLY A 157 4.89 23.16 16.42
N GLN A 158 4.17 23.07 15.29
CA GLN A 158 3.79 21.83 14.63
C GLN A 158 4.54 21.64 13.31
N LEU A 159 4.67 20.40 12.86
CA LEU A 159 5.13 20.11 11.51
C LEU A 159 3.95 20.25 10.55
N GLU A 160 4.05 21.17 9.60
CA GLU A 160 3.11 21.29 8.50
C GLU A 160 3.72 20.67 7.24
N VAL A 161 2.91 19.89 6.52
CA VAL A 161 3.23 19.39 5.19
C VAL A 161 2.15 19.83 4.22
N VAL A 162 2.58 20.27 3.03
CA VAL A 162 1.71 20.57 1.90
C VAL A 162 2.10 19.65 0.75
N ASN A 163 1.11 19.02 0.13
CA ASN A 163 1.27 18.34 -1.15
C ASN A 163 0.83 19.29 -2.27
N PRO A 164 1.74 20.05 -2.91
CA PRO A 164 1.37 20.98 -3.97
C PRO A 164 1.03 20.28 -5.30
N THR A 165 1.23 18.95 -5.38
CA THR A 165 1.16 18.19 -6.62
C THR A 165 -0.26 17.76 -6.97
N ARG A 166 -0.41 17.20 -8.18
CA ARG A 166 -1.67 16.61 -8.65
C ARG A 166 -1.81 15.12 -8.30
N TYR A 167 -0.85 14.54 -7.56
CA TYR A 167 -0.77 13.11 -7.25
C TYR A 167 -0.88 12.85 -5.74
N HIS A 168 -1.37 11.68 -5.35
CA HIS A 168 -1.33 11.27 -3.95
C HIS A 168 0.09 10.84 -3.56
N VAL A 169 0.51 11.17 -2.34
CA VAL A 169 1.77 10.66 -1.78
C VAL A 169 1.46 9.72 -0.61
N SER A 170 1.76 8.43 -0.77
CA SER A 170 1.58 7.42 0.28
C SER A 170 2.87 7.18 1.05
N MET A 171 2.87 7.47 2.35
CA MET A 171 3.98 7.26 3.27
C MET A 171 3.64 6.13 4.26
N ILE A 172 4.63 5.29 4.57
CA ILE A 172 4.52 4.15 5.51
C ILE A 172 5.46 4.24 6.72
N LYS A 173 6.17 5.36 6.83
CA LYS A 173 6.89 5.76 8.02
C LYS A 173 7.22 7.23 7.87
N LEU A 174 6.92 8.02 8.87
CA LEU A 174 7.32 9.41 8.98
C LEU A 174 7.88 9.61 10.38
N GLU A 175 9.09 10.11 10.44
CA GLU A 175 9.82 10.28 11.68
C GLU A 175 10.48 11.65 11.71
N GLY A 176 10.35 12.34 12.83
CA GLY A 176 11.00 13.63 13.07
C GLY A 176 11.87 13.56 14.32
N ARG A 177 13.17 13.86 14.18
CA ARG A 177 14.14 13.92 15.28
C ARG A 177 14.61 15.35 15.54
N ARG A 178 14.78 15.68 16.81
CA ARG A 178 15.55 16.86 17.25
C ARG A 178 16.77 16.36 18.00
N SER A 179 17.96 16.67 17.47
CA SER A 179 19.21 16.04 17.92
C SER A 179 19.07 14.51 17.91
N THR A 180 19.10 13.83 19.06
CA THR A 180 18.99 12.36 19.15
C THR A 180 17.60 11.86 19.54
N LYS A 181 16.64 12.77 19.80
CA LYS A 181 15.31 12.41 20.32
C LYS A 181 14.26 12.43 19.21
N VAL A 182 13.49 11.35 19.11
CA VAL A 182 12.27 11.30 18.28
C VAL A 182 11.20 12.19 18.91
N VAL A 183 10.62 13.09 18.12
CA VAL A 183 9.57 14.04 18.54
C VAL A 183 8.31 13.96 17.67
N LEU A 184 8.35 13.16 16.60
CA LEU A 184 7.23 12.80 15.73
C LEU A 184 7.47 11.38 15.21
N GLU A 185 6.45 10.53 15.27
CA GLU A 185 6.45 9.19 14.67
C GLU A 185 5.04 8.86 14.20
N GLU A 186 4.91 8.47 12.93
CA GLU A 186 3.65 8.18 12.25
C GLU A 186 3.84 6.99 11.29
N ASP A 187 3.03 5.95 11.43
CA ASP A 187 3.22 4.68 10.71
C ASP A 187 2.64 4.66 9.29
N SER A 188 1.49 5.30 9.04
CA SER A 188 0.92 5.29 7.69
C SER A 188 0.09 6.53 7.43
N ARG A 189 0.39 7.22 6.34
CA ARG A 189 -0.27 8.46 5.96
C ARG A 189 -0.29 8.58 4.45
N MET A 190 -1.40 9.03 3.89
CA MET A 190 -1.46 9.45 2.50
C MET A 190 -1.85 10.93 2.46
N LEU A 191 -1.14 11.70 1.65
CA LEU A 191 -1.48 13.09 1.38
C LEU A 191 -2.17 13.18 0.03
N ALA A 192 -3.38 13.73 0.01
CA ALA A 192 -4.13 13.97 -1.22
C ALA A 192 -3.56 15.17 -2.01
N PRO A 193 -3.85 15.29 -3.33
CA PRO A 193 -3.46 16.45 -4.13
C PRO A 193 -3.97 17.77 -3.53
N GLY A 194 -3.06 18.70 -3.25
CA GLY A 194 -3.37 19.99 -2.62
C GLY A 194 -3.59 19.92 -1.11
N GLU A 195 -3.46 18.75 -0.47
CA GLU A 195 -3.68 18.62 0.97
C GLU A 195 -2.63 19.41 1.76
N ARG A 196 -3.11 20.13 2.77
CA ARG A 196 -2.29 20.68 3.86
C ARG A 196 -2.62 19.94 5.14
N ARG A 197 -1.59 19.45 5.81
CA ARG A 197 -1.73 18.72 7.08
C ARG A 197 -0.79 19.29 8.12
N GLN A 198 -1.29 19.40 9.35
CA GLN A 198 -0.48 19.72 10.52
C GLN A 198 -0.37 18.50 11.43
N MET A 199 0.82 18.27 11.97
CA MET A 199 1.17 17.16 12.85
C MET A 199 1.82 17.70 14.13
N PRO A 200 1.28 17.36 15.31
CA PRO A 200 1.83 17.85 16.57
C PRO A 200 3.22 17.25 16.81
N LEU A 201 4.14 18.09 17.27
CA LEU A 201 5.44 17.65 17.77
C LEU A 201 5.34 17.48 19.28
N GLN A 202 5.82 16.35 19.82
CA GLN A 202 5.75 16.06 21.26
C GLN A 202 6.53 17.07 22.11
N LYS A 203 7.50 17.77 21.52
CA LYS A 203 8.28 18.84 22.13
C LYS A 203 8.40 20.01 21.13
N PRO A 204 7.47 20.98 21.17
CA PRO A 204 7.58 22.16 20.33
C PRO A 204 8.79 23.01 20.74
N GLY A 205 9.60 23.43 19.77
CA GLY A 205 10.85 24.17 19.99
C GLY A 205 12.13 23.30 19.99
N GLY A 206 13.30 23.93 19.91
CA GLY A 206 14.60 23.24 20.01
C GLY A 206 15.33 22.96 18.68
N GLY A 207 15.55 23.99 17.86
CA GLY A 207 16.41 23.91 16.66
C GLY A 207 15.78 23.24 15.43
N PRO A 208 16.58 22.82 14.44
CA PRO A 208 16.10 22.11 13.26
C PRO A 208 15.49 20.75 13.60
N LEU A 209 14.49 20.35 12.81
CA LEU A 209 13.89 19.01 12.81
C LEU A 209 14.51 18.20 11.67
N GLU A 210 15.18 17.11 11.99
CA GLU A 210 15.62 16.12 11.02
C GLU A 210 14.46 15.18 10.71
N LEU A 211 13.91 15.32 9.51
CA LEU A 211 12.78 14.55 9.01
C LEU A 211 13.29 13.38 8.18
N ALA A 212 12.70 12.20 8.38
CA ALA A 212 12.87 11.05 7.52
C ALA A 212 11.52 10.41 7.23
N PHE A 213 11.26 10.05 5.98
CA PHE A 213 10.06 9.30 5.64
C PHE A 213 10.29 8.28 4.53
N ILE A 214 9.40 7.30 4.47
CA ILE A 214 9.37 6.28 3.43
C ILE A 214 8.09 6.47 2.61
N SER A 215 8.25 6.87 1.35
CA SER A 215 7.16 6.90 0.36
C SER A 215 7.07 5.56 -0.36
N ILE A 216 5.88 5.19 -0.81
CA ILE A 216 5.71 4.07 -1.74
C ILE A 216 5.31 4.62 -3.11
N ASN A 217 6.07 4.27 -4.15
CA ASN A 217 5.82 4.69 -5.54
C ASN A 217 4.77 3.80 -6.26
N ASP A 218 4.49 4.09 -7.52
CA ASP A 218 3.46 3.40 -8.34
C ASP A 218 3.69 1.89 -8.48
N PHE A 219 4.94 1.43 -8.38
CA PHE A 219 5.31 0.01 -8.47
C PHE A 219 5.25 -0.71 -7.11
N GLY A 220 4.91 -0.01 -6.04
CA GLY A 220 4.94 -0.56 -4.69
C GLY A 220 6.33 -0.56 -4.05
N ALA A 221 7.34 0.05 -4.69
CA ALA A 221 8.69 0.14 -4.13
C ALA A 221 8.75 1.21 -3.04
N GLN A 222 9.54 0.93 -2.00
CA GLN A 222 9.79 1.86 -0.89
C GLN A 222 10.96 2.79 -1.21
N GLU A 223 10.71 4.08 -1.10
CA GLU A 223 11.69 5.12 -1.38
C GLU A 223 11.88 5.99 -0.14
N ARG A 224 13.14 6.15 0.27
CA ARG A 224 13.50 6.89 1.49
C ARG A 224 13.80 8.34 1.16
N TYR A 225 13.34 9.23 2.01
CA TYR A 225 13.53 10.67 1.88
C TYR A 225 13.97 11.27 3.21
N HIS A 226 14.78 12.31 3.17
CA HIS A 226 15.21 13.06 4.34
C HIS A 226 15.18 14.58 4.09
N ALA A 227 14.91 15.37 5.13
CA ALA A 227 14.92 16.83 5.08
C ALA A 227 15.32 17.42 6.43
N THR A 228 16.00 18.57 6.42
CA THR A 228 16.21 19.37 7.63
C THR A 228 15.24 20.55 7.61
N VAL A 229 14.31 20.61 8.56
CA VAL A 229 13.25 21.62 8.64
C VAL A 229 13.51 22.54 9.83
N ALA A 230 13.98 23.77 9.57
CA ALA A 230 14.48 24.67 10.62
C ALA A 230 13.58 25.89 10.92
N SER A 231 12.64 26.21 10.05
CA SER A 231 11.83 27.44 10.16
C SER A 231 10.47 27.30 9.48
N ASP A 232 9.75 28.41 9.35
CA ASP A 232 8.49 28.54 8.63
C ASP A 232 8.65 28.49 7.10
N ARG A 233 9.88 28.60 6.59
CA ARG A 233 10.18 28.44 5.16
C ARG A 233 10.02 26.99 4.73
N PRO A 234 9.33 26.73 3.60
CA PRO A 234 9.23 25.38 3.04
C PRO A 234 10.62 24.77 2.77
N ALA A 235 10.78 23.52 3.18
CA ALA A 235 11.88 22.64 2.83
C ALA A 235 11.32 21.44 2.07
N GLN A 236 12.07 20.98 1.06
CA GLN A 236 11.77 19.76 0.32
C GLN A 236 12.72 18.65 0.76
N ALA A 237 12.24 17.42 0.70
CA ALA A 237 13.06 16.27 1.07
C ALA A 237 13.87 15.75 -0.11
N ILE A 238 15.04 15.20 0.17
CA ILE A 238 15.91 14.60 -0.83
C ILE A 238 15.77 13.09 -0.75
N LYS A 239 15.63 12.44 -1.89
CA LYS A 239 15.61 10.98 -2.00
C LYS A 239 16.99 10.43 -1.61
N THR A 240 17.01 9.48 -0.68
CA THR A 240 18.23 8.75 -0.32
C THR A 240 18.45 7.62 -1.30
N ASP A 241 19.66 7.52 -1.85
CA ASP A 241 20.03 6.43 -2.75
C ASP A 241 20.13 5.12 -1.96
N PRO A 242 19.71 3.95 -2.50
CA PRO A 242 19.72 2.68 -1.78
C PRO A 242 21.11 2.20 -1.35
N SER A 243 22.18 2.85 -1.82
CA SER A 243 23.59 2.48 -1.62
C SER A 243 24.31 3.22 -0.48
N THR A 244 23.58 3.93 0.39
CA THR A 244 24.15 4.66 1.55
C THR A 244 23.53 4.24 2.87
#